data_AF-E2B2B5-F1
#
_entry.id   AF-E2B2B5-F1
#
_cell.length_a   1.000
_cell.length_b   1.000
_cell.length_c   1.000
_cell.angle_alpha   90.00
_cell.angle_beta   90.00
_cell.angle_gamma   90.00
#
_symmetry.space_group_name_H-M   'P 1'
#
loop_
_entity.id
_entity.type
_entity.pdbx_description
1 polymer ?
#
loop_
_entity_poly.entity_id
_entity_poly.type
_entity_poly.pdbx_seq_one_letter_code
_entity_poly.pdbx_strand_id
1 'polypeptide(L)'
;MSVAVDKFKYRLPYADLFGGVSAMSREHFQLVNGFSNVFWGWGGEDDDMANRIKAHGLHISRYPANVARYKMLLHKKEKANPKRYEFLKTGRKRFSTDGLANLQYELIDKRKPRLYTWLLVRLTPPQPS
;
A
#
# COMPACT_ATOMS: atom_id res chain seq x y z
N MET A 1 1.28 4.53 12.37
CA MET A 1 0.24 4.37 11.34
C MET A 1 -0.77 5.50 11.40
N SER A 2 -1.43 5.86 10.30
CA SER A 2 -2.48 6.90 10.26
C SER A 2 -3.83 6.41 10.78
N VAL A 3 -3.98 6.44 12.10
CA VAL A 3 -5.17 5.92 12.80
C VAL A 3 -6.31 6.95 12.83
N ALA A 4 -5.98 8.25 12.88
CA ALA A 4 -6.94 9.33 13.02
C ALA A 4 -6.71 10.39 11.92
N VAL A 5 -7.47 10.30 10.84
CA VAL A 5 -7.42 11.27 9.73
C VAL A 5 -8.65 12.18 9.78
N ASP A 6 -8.46 13.48 9.59
CA ASP A 6 -9.53 14.49 9.64
C ASP A 6 -10.70 14.19 8.70
N LYS A 7 -10.43 13.70 7.48
CA LYS A 7 -11.43 13.23 6.51
C LYS A 7 -12.40 12.18 7.09
N PHE A 8 -11.92 11.37 8.03
CA PHE A 8 -12.72 10.33 8.71
C PHE A 8 -13.15 10.78 10.11
N LYS A 9 -13.21 12.09 10.37
CA LYS A 9 -13.55 12.67 11.67
C LYS A 9 -12.66 12.12 12.79
N TYR A 10 -11.38 11.87 12.49
CA TYR A 10 -10.40 11.28 13.41
C TYR A 10 -10.79 9.91 13.98
N ARG A 11 -11.63 9.15 13.27
CA ARG A 11 -12.00 7.77 13.61
C ARG A 11 -11.38 6.79 12.63
N LEU A 12 -10.96 5.64 13.14
CA LEU A 12 -10.47 4.54 12.31
C LEU A 12 -11.66 3.88 11.59
N PRO A 13 -11.69 3.85 10.25
CA PRO A 13 -12.80 3.27 9.49
C PRO A 13 -13.05 1.78 9.77
N TYR A 14 -11.99 0.97 9.92
CA TYR A 14 -12.05 -0.45 10.25
C TYR A 14 -10.71 -0.94 10.81
N ALA A 15 -10.74 -2.03 11.59
CA ALA A 15 -9.60 -2.52 12.38
C ALA A 15 -8.38 -2.92 11.54
N ASP A 16 -8.58 -3.31 10.28
CA ASP A 16 -7.52 -3.78 9.40
C ASP A 16 -6.97 -2.71 8.46
N LEU A 17 -7.46 -1.47 8.56
CA LEU A 17 -7.03 -0.40 7.66
C LEU A 17 -5.51 -0.20 7.75
N PHE A 18 -4.82 -0.48 6.64
CA PHE A 18 -3.38 -0.32 6.50
C PHE A 18 -2.96 0.97 5.75
N GLY A 19 -3.93 1.63 5.11
CA GLY A 19 -3.68 2.77 4.24
C GLY A 19 -3.32 4.09 4.92
N GLY A 20 -2.83 5.02 4.10
CA GLY A 20 -2.37 6.35 4.50
C GLY A 20 -0.87 6.39 4.80
N VAL A 21 -0.49 6.28 6.07
CA VAL A 21 0.92 6.24 6.49
C VAL A 21 1.15 4.98 7.31
N SER A 22 2.09 4.13 6.87
CA SER A 22 2.51 2.92 7.54
C SER A 22 4.03 2.83 7.62
N ALA A 23 4.52 1.96 8.51
CA ALA A 23 5.95 1.66 8.66
C ALA A 23 6.10 0.16 8.88
N MET A 24 7.13 -0.42 8.24
CA MET A 24 7.41 -1.85 8.28
C MET A 24 8.93 -2.02 8.25
N SER A 25 9.45 -3.00 9.00
CA SER A 25 10.88 -3.34 8.90
C SER A 25 11.19 -3.95 7.54
N ARG A 26 12.45 -3.91 7.13
CA ARG A 26 12.89 -4.54 5.88
C ARG A 26 12.57 -6.03 5.88
N GLU A 27 12.79 -6.70 7.00
CA GLU A 27 12.60 -8.14 7.18
C GLU A 27 11.13 -8.51 7.02
N HIS A 28 10.22 -7.78 7.66
CA HIS A 28 8.77 -8.01 7.50
C HIS A 28 8.30 -7.70 6.07
N PHE A 29 8.84 -6.65 5.43
CA PHE A 29 8.48 -6.31 4.06
C PHE A 29 8.91 -7.39 3.07
N GLN A 30 10.11 -7.95 3.25
CA GLN A 30 10.60 -9.07 2.45
C GLN A 30 9.81 -10.36 2.73
N LEU A 31 9.48 -10.64 4.01
CA LEU A 31 8.70 -11.81 4.41
C LEU A 31 7.34 -11.86 3.71
N VAL A 32 6.64 -10.72 3.61
CA VAL A 32 5.32 -10.65 2.96
C VAL A 32 5.39 -10.50 1.43
N ASN A 33 6.58 -10.56 0.84
CA ASN A 33 6.84 -10.29 -0.57
C ASN A 33 6.39 -8.90 -1.03
N GLY A 34 6.50 -7.88 -0.17
CA GLY A 34 6.11 -6.50 -0.50
C GLY A 34 4.64 -6.31 -0.90
N PHE A 35 4.35 -5.17 -1.55
CA PHE A 35 3.02 -4.86 -2.09
C PHE A 35 2.76 -5.58 -3.41
N SER A 36 1.49 -5.90 -3.66
CA SER A 36 0.97 -6.43 -4.94
C SER A 36 1.19 -5.45 -6.10
N ASN A 37 1.58 -5.97 -7.27
CA ASN A 37 1.80 -5.17 -8.48
C ASN A 37 0.56 -5.05 -9.39
N VAL A 38 -0.57 -5.66 -9.03
CA VAL A 38 -1.76 -5.72 -9.90
C VAL A 38 -2.80 -4.62 -9.65
N PHE A 39 -2.67 -3.86 -8.57
CA PHE A 39 -3.63 -2.80 -8.25
C PHE A 39 -3.31 -1.51 -9.04
N TRP A 40 -3.92 -1.39 -10.21
CA TRP A 40 -3.86 -0.19 -11.06
C TRP A 40 -5.13 0.65 -10.91
N GLY A 41 -5.01 1.91 -10.52
CA GLY A 41 -6.14 2.75 -10.10
C GLY A 41 -6.45 2.61 -8.61
N TRP A 42 -7.53 3.25 -8.14
CA TRP A 42 -7.74 3.39 -6.69
C TRP A 42 -8.41 2.16 -6.04
N GLY A 43 -7.80 1.70 -4.94
CA GLY A 43 -8.44 0.88 -3.90
C GLY A 43 -8.06 -0.60 -3.90
N GLY A 44 -7.96 -1.15 -2.69
CA GLY A 44 -7.76 -2.57 -2.39
C GLY A 44 -6.30 -2.98 -2.18
N GLU A 45 -5.34 -2.15 -2.55
CA GLU A 45 -3.90 -2.42 -2.39
C GLU A 45 -3.48 -2.48 -0.92
N ASP A 46 -3.99 -1.57 -0.10
CA ASP A 46 -3.71 -1.51 1.34
C ASP A 46 -4.36 -2.68 2.08
N ASP A 47 -5.56 -3.08 1.65
CA ASP A 47 -6.28 -4.23 2.20
C ASP A 47 -5.58 -5.55 1.82
N ASP A 48 -5.02 -5.66 0.61
CA ASP A 48 -4.20 -6.81 0.21
C ASP A 48 -2.93 -6.92 1.07
N MET A 49 -2.25 -5.79 1.33
CA MET A 49 -1.12 -5.75 2.26
C MET A 49 -1.51 -6.17 3.68
N ALA A 50 -2.64 -5.68 4.21
CA ALA A 50 -3.15 -6.12 5.50
C ALA A 50 -3.37 -7.64 5.55
N ASN A 51 -3.91 -8.22 4.47
CA ASN A 51 -4.11 -9.66 4.35
C ASN A 51 -2.78 -10.44 4.28
N ARG A 52 -1.76 -9.92 3.59
CA ARG A 52 -0.41 -10.51 3.54
C ARG A 52 0.25 -10.55 4.92
N ILE A 53 0.17 -9.44 5.66
CA ILE A 53 0.68 -9.33 7.04
C ILE A 53 0.03 -10.42 7.92
N LYS A 54 -1.29 -10.50 7.90
CA LYS A 54 -2.03 -11.51 8.68
C LYS A 54 -1.70 -12.95 8.28
N ALA A 55 -1.53 -13.21 6.97
CA ALA A 55 -1.20 -14.54 6.47
C ALA A 55 0.16 -15.05 6.96
N HIS A 56 1.08 -14.14 7.32
CA HIS A 56 2.38 -14.46 7.90
C HIS A 56 2.40 -14.35 9.44
N GLY A 57 1.22 -14.32 10.09
CA GLY A 57 1.11 -14.25 11.55
C GLY A 57 1.56 -12.92 12.16
N LEU A 58 1.74 -11.88 11.35
CA LEU A 58 2.10 -10.55 11.83
C LEU A 58 0.86 -9.75 12.24
N HIS A 59 1.08 -8.75 13.11
CA HIS A 59 0.02 -7.89 13.61
C HIS A 59 0.26 -6.42 13.28
N ILE A 60 -0.82 -5.70 13.02
CA ILE A 60 -0.80 -4.27 12.73
C ILE A 60 -0.81 -3.50 14.06
N SER A 61 0.31 -2.87 14.40
CA SER A 61 0.43 -2.02 15.59
C SER A 61 0.08 -0.55 15.30
N ARG A 62 -0.53 0.13 16.27
CA ARG A 62 -1.06 1.48 16.13
C ARG A 62 -0.76 2.31 17.37
N TYR A 63 -0.29 3.54 17.13
CA TYR A 63 -0.19 4.54 18.20
C TYR A 63 -1.59 5.03 18.62
N PRO A 64 -1.74 5.50 19.87
CA PRO A 64 -2.97 6.12 20.33
C PRO A 64 -3.47 7.26 19.43
N ALA A 65 -4.79 7.36 19.26
CA ALA A 65 -5.43 8.30 18.35
C ALA A 65 -5.26 9.79 18.73
N ASN A 66 -4.91 10.08 19.98
CA ASN A 66 -4.56 11.43 20.43
C ASN A 66 -3.15 11.88 19.97
N VAL A 67 -2.26 10.93 19.67
CA VAL A 67 -0.90 11.21 19.16
C VAL A 67 -0.85 11.09 17.63
N ALA A 68 -1.52 10.09 17.06
CA ALA A 68 -1.44 9.76 15.63
C ALA A 68 -2.53 10.45 14.78
N ARG A 69 -2.62 11.78 14.87
CA ARG A 69 -3.57 12.59 14.07
C ARG A 69 -2.93 13.11 12.79
N TYR A 70 -3.67 12.99 11.69
CA TYR A 70 -3.21 13.37 10.35
C TYR A 70 -4.23 14.30 9.68
N LYS A 71 -3.71 15.27 8.93
CA LYS A 71 -4.49 16.18 8.10
C LYS A 71 -4.34 15.77 6.64
N MET A 72 -5.46 15.49 5.98
CA MET A 72 -5.46 15.22 4.55
C MET A 72 -5.45 16.53 3.76
N LEU A 73 -4.46 16.70 2.89
CA LEU A 73 -4.48 17.80 1.91
C LEU A 73 -5.60 17.58 0.90
N LEU A 74 -6.25 18.66 0.47
CA LEU A 74 -7.34 18.61 -0.50
C LEU A 74 -6.83 18.07 -1.84
N HIS A 75 -7.53 17.09 -2.38
CA HIS A 75 -7.23 16.48 -3.68
C HIS A 75 -8.49 15.93 -4.34
N LYS A 76 -8.45 15.82 -5.68
CA LYS A 76 -9.48 15.14 -6.46
C LYS A 76 -9.45 13.65 -6.15
N LYS A 77 -10.62 13.03 -5.94
CA LYS A 77 -10.71 11.59 -5.75
C LYS A 77 -10.39 10.87 -7.07
N GLU A 78 -9.53 9.87 -6.98
CA GLU A 78 -9.21 8.98 -8.09
C GLU A 78 -10.37 8.02 -8.42
N LYS A 79 -10.41 7.56 -9.68
CA LYS A 79 -11.41 6.56 -10.11
C LYS A 79 -11.05 5.21 -9.51
N ALA A 80 -12.03 4.61 -8.84
CA ALA A 80 -11.84 3.30 -8.22
C ALA A 80 -11.64 2.20 -9.29
N ASN A 81 -10.70 1.29 -9.05
CA ASN A 81 -10.51 0.14 -9.92
C ASN A 81 -11.75 -0.79 -9.78
N PRO A 82 -12.45 -1.13 -10.88
CA PRO A 82 -13.62 -2.00 -10.83
C PRO A 82 -13.27 -3.43 -10.40
N LYS A 83 -12.04 -3.90 -10.68
CA LYS A 83 -11.55 -5.25 -10.37
C LYS A 83 -10.94 -5.37 -8.97
N ARG A 84 -10.92 -4.31 -8.15
CA ARG A 84 -10.25 -4.32 -6.84
C ARG A 84 -10.72 -5.45 -5.93
N TYR A 85 -12.03 -5.75 -5.91
CA TYR A 85 -12.59 -6.82 -5.08
C TYR A 85 -12.23 -8.21 -5.60
N GLU A 86 -12.09 -8.37 -6.92
CA GLU A 86 -11.64 -9.61 -7.55
C GLU A 86 -10.17 -9.90 -7.19
N PHE A 87 -9.32 -8.88 -7.28
CA PHE A 87 -7.91 -8.97 -6.87
C PHE A 87 -7.73 -9.26 -5.39
N LEU A 88 -8.57 -8.67 -4.53
CA LEU A 88 -8.60 -8.97 -3.10
C LEU A 88 -9.03 -10.42 -2.83
N LYS A 89 -10.11 -10.89 -3.48
CA LYS A 89 -10.61 -12.25 -3.30
C LYS A 89 -9.59 -13.31 -3.72
N THR A 90 -8.81 -13.03 -4.77
CA THR A 90 -7.78 -13.92 -5.30
C THR A 90 -6.40 -13.71 -4.68
N GLY A 91 -6.22 -12.69 -3.83
CA GLY A 91 -4.92 -12.23 -3.32
C GLY A 91 -4.10 -13.35 -2.67
N ARG A 92 -4.70 -14.17 -1.81
CA ARG A 92 -4.02 -15.29 -1.13
C ARG A 92 -3.27 -16.24 -2.07
N LYS A 93 -3.78 -16.46 -3.29
CA LYS A 93 -3.13 -17.33 -4.30
C LYS A 93 -1.89 -16.70 -4.90
N ARG A 94 -1.74 -15.38 -4.78
CA ARG A 94 -0.73 -14.55 -5.45
C ARG A 94 0.32 -13.99 -4.49
N PHE A 95 0.18 -14.14 -3.17
CA PHE A 95 1.11 -13.53 -2.22
C PHE A 95 2.58 -13.90 -2.46
N SER A 96 2.86 -15.16 -2.83
CA SER A 96 4.23 -15.61 -3.11
C SER A 96 4.73 -15.27 -4.52
N THR A 97 3.84 -14.99 -5.48
CA THR A 97 4.20 -14.82 -6.90
C THR A 97 4.05 -13.39 -7.41
N ASP A 98 3.25 -12.56 -6.74
CA ASP A 98 3.01 -11.16 -7.04
C ASP A 98 3.48 -10.27 -5.89
N GLY A 99 4.51 -9.48 -6.15
CA GLY A 99 5.00 -8.44 -5.27
C GLY A 99 6.46 -8.09 -5.53
N LEU A 100 7.29 -7.99 -4.49
CA LEU A 100 8.70 -7.61 -4.62
C LEU A 100 9.47 -8.55 -5.55
N ALA A 101 9.20 -9.86 -5.48
CA ALA A 101 9.91 -10.87 -6.25
C ALA A 101 9.70 -10.77 -7.78
N ASN A 102 8.60 -10.18 -8.24
CA ASN A 102 8.28 -10.06 -9.67
C ASN A 102 8.09 -8.62 -10.16
N LEU A 103 8.48 -7.62 -9.35
CA LEU A 103 8.37 -6.22 -9.69
C LEU A 103 9.23 -5.87 -10.93
N GLN A 104 8.59 -5.34 -11.97
CA GLN A 104 9.25 -4.89 -13.21
C GLN A 104 9.15 -3.37 -13.34
N TYR A 105 10.30 -2.70 -13.44
CA TYR A 105 10.38 -1.26 -13.66
C TYR A 105 11.69 -0.88 -14.36
N GLU A 106 11.67 0.27 -15.03
CA GLU A 106 12.86 0.90 -15.61
C GLU A 106 13.08 2.24 -14.91
N LEU A 107 14.32 2.51 -14.46
CA LEU A 107 14.69 3.83 -13.94
C LEU A 107 15.02 4.76 -15.10
N ILE A 108 14.19 5.78 -15.32
CA ILE A 108 14.37 6.77 -16.40
C ILE A 108 15.30 7.90 -15.98
N ASP A 109 15.10 8.45 -14.77
CA ASP A 109 15.87 9.58 -14.26
C ASP A 109 16.02 9.50 -12.74
N LYS A 110 17.16 10.01 -12.23
CA LYS A 110 17.49 10.08 -10.82
C LYS A 110 18.11 11.43 -10.50
N ARG A 111 17.40 12.22 -9.69
CA ARG A 111 17.87 13.54 -9.23
C ARG A 111 18.00 13.56 -7.72
N LYS A 112 18.99 14.29 -7.21
CA LYS A 112 19.21 14.49 -5.77
C LYS A 112 19.16 15.99 -5.38
N PRO A 113 17.97 16.64 -5.43
CA PRO A 113 17.77 17.94 -4.79
C PRO A 113 18.13 17.93 -3.30
N ARG A 114 18.25 19.10 -2.68
CA ARG A 114 18.68 19.25 -1.28
C ARG A 114 17.80 18.53 -0.25
N LEU A 115 16.50 18.40 -0.52
CA LEU A 115 15.51 17.93 0.47
C LEU A 115 14.99 16.50 0.21
N TYR A 116 15.24 15.93 -0.96
CA TYR A 116 14.73 14.60 -1.34
C TYR A 116 15.52 14.00 -2.50
N THR A 117 15.42 12.68 -2.67
CA THR A 117 15.84 12.01 -3.90
C THR A 117 14.61 11.76 -4.77
N TRP A 118 14.65 12.18 -6.02
CA TRP A 118 13.59 11.96 -6.99
C TRP A 118 13.98 10.84 -7.93
N LEU A 119 13.12 9.84 -8.07
CA LEU A 119 13.28 8.71 -8.99
C LEU A 119 12.09 8.73 -9.96
N LEU A 120 12.37 8.91 -11.25
CA LEU A 120 11.39 8.72 -12.30
C LEU A 120 11.49 7.28 -12.81
N VAL A 121 10.41 6.54 -12.71
CA VAL A 121 10.36 5.14 -13.13
C VAL A 121 9.27 4.92 -14.17
N ARG A 122 9.55 4.07 -15.16
CA ARG A 122 8.55 3.46 -16.03
C ARG A 122 8.07 2.18 -15.36
N LEU A 123 6.77 2.10 -15.12
CA LEU A 123 6.15 0.86 -14.65
C LEU A 123 5.51 0.14 -15.83
N THR A 124 5.72 -1.17 -15.91
CA THR A 124 5.04 -2.02 -16.90
C THR A 124 3.84 -2.65 -16.21
N PRO A 125 2.59 -2.38 -16.64
CA PRO A 125 1.44 -3.11 -16.14
C PRO A 125 1.66 -4.60 -16.35
N PRO A 126 1.25 -5.46 -15.39
CA PRO A 126 1.22 -6.89 -15.63
C PRO A 126 0.39 -7.12 -16.88
N GLN A 127 1.00 -7.75 -17.89
CA GLN A 127 0.30 -8.16 -19.11
C GLN A 127 -0.89 -9.02 -18.66
N PRO A 128 -2.12 -8.77 -19.15
CA PRO A 128 -3.20 -9.71 -18.92
C PRO A 128 -2.77 -11.07 -19.49
N SER A 129 -2.72 -12.07 -18.62
CA SER A 129 -2.58 -13.48 -18.98
C SER A 129 -3.75 -13.94 -19.84
#